data_AF-A0A0R1LP30-F1
#
_entry.id   AF-A0A0R1LP30-F1
#
_cell.length_a   1.000
_cell.length_b   1.000
_cell.length_c   1.000
_cell.angle_alpha   90.00
_cell.angle_beta   90.00
_cell.angle_gamma   90.00
#
_symmetry.space_group_name_H-M   'P 1'
#
loop_
_entity.id
_entity.type
_entity.pdbx_description
1 polymer ?
#
loop_
_entity_poly.entity_id
_entity_poly.type
_entity_poly.pdbx_seq_one_letter_code
_entity_poly.pdbx_strand_id
1 'polypeptide(L)'
;MTLTIETRPAQSFKTTRHTLPAPTEMAAFSQAKTAASAHVTSGTYVAANANLEGHQYYFVEDAAGDETYTLPGGDYAVFTGESDTPQLAYNTVAHAYGTIAQDGDWNVAGNFNLESYDHGQLTAYIPVTKA
;
A
#
# COMPACT_ATOMS: atom_id res chain seq x y z
N MET A 1 -12.89 11.51 -0.18
CA MET A 1 -12.66 10.14 0.34
C MET A 1 -13.25 10.07 1.73
N THR A 2 -13.86 8.96 2.11
CA THR A 2 -14.41 8.76 3.47
C THR A 2 -13.45 7.87 4.24
N LEU A 3 -13.05 8.28 5.44
CA LEU A 3 -12.27 7.44 6.35
C LEU A 3 -13.18 6.36 6.95
N THR A 4 -12.81 5.09 6.75
CA THR A 4 -13.46 3.93 7.37
C THR A 4 -12.41 3.15 8.13
N ILE A 5 -12.74 2.65 9.32
CA ILE A 5 -11.83 1.82 10.12
C ILE A 5 -12.21 0.36 10.00
N GLU A 6 -11.22 -0.49 9.74
CA GLU A 6 -11.36 -1.94 9.70
C GLU A 6 -10.31 -2.58 10.61
N THR A 7 -10.74 -3.40 11.57
CA THR A 7 -9.84 -4.24 12.36
C THR A 7 -9.52 -5.52 11.59
N ARG A 8 -8.24 -5.77 11.33
CA ARG A 8 -7.76 -6.91 10.55
C ARG A 8 -6.88 -7.84 11.37
N PRO A 9 -6.94 -9.17 11.15
CA PRO A 9 -5.95 -10.08 11.69
C PRO A 9 -4.60 -9.88 11.00
N ALA A 10 -3.53 -10.38 11.62
CA ALA A 10 -2.25 -10.50 10.94
C ALA A 10 -2.39 -11.43 9.72
N GLN A 11 -1.78 -11.06 8.61
CA GLN A 11 -1.86 -11.81 7.36
C GLN A 11 -0.48 -11.88 6.71
N SER A 12 -0.06 -13.07 6.32
CA SER A 12 1.18 -13.29 5.59
C SER A 12 0.87 -13.69 4.16
N PHE A 13 1.67 -13.19 3.22
CA PHE A 13 1.60 -13.58 1.81
C PHE A 13 3.01 -13.72 1.25
N LYS A 14 3.16 -14.60 0.27
CA LYS A 14 4.43 -14.72 -0.46
C LYS A 14 4.60 -13.53 -1.39
N THR A 15 5.82 -13.05 -1.50
CA THR A 15 6.09 -11.81 -2.21
C THR A 15 7.39 -11.85 -2.97
N THR A 16 7.42 -11.09 -4.06
CA THR A 16 8.65 -10.59 -4.63
C THR A 16 8.87 -9.16 -4.12
N ARG A 17 10.05 -8.90 -3.54
CA ARG A 17 10.43 -7.59 -3.00
C ARG A 17 11.12 -6.76 -4.06
N HIS A 18 10.65 -5.53 -4.23
CA HIS A 18 11.25 -4.53 -5.11
C HIS A 18 11.72 -3.33 -4.28
N THR A 19 12.95 -2.89 -4.49
CA THR A 19 13.44 -1.63 -3.93
C THR A 19 12.90 -0.48 -4.78
N LEU A 20 12.25 0.49 -4.15
CA LEU A 20 11.77 1.69 -4.81
C LEU A 20 12.76 2.85 -4.62
N PRO A 21 12.84 3.80 -5.56
CA PRO A 21 13.50 5.07 -5.31
C PRO A 21 12.78 5.82 -4.19
N ALA A 22 13.47 6.77 -3.56
CA ALA A 22 12.85 7.64 -2.58
C ALA A 22 11.62 8.35 -3.21
N PRO A 23 10.52 8.54 -2.45
CA PRO A 23 9.28 9.11 -2.97
C PRO A 23 9.37 10.60 -3.35
N THR A 24 10.57 11.19 -3.35
CA THR A 24 10.83 12.57 -3.79
C THR A 24 10.64 12.76 -5.29
N GLU A 25 10.66 11.69 -6.08
CA GLU A 25 10.47 11.71 -7.53
C GLU A 25 9.25 10.89 -7.93
N MET A 26 8.08 11.54 -7.97
CA MET A 26 6.79 10.88 -8.25
C MET A 26 6.80 10.05 -9.54
N ALA A 27 7.46 10.54 -10.60
CA ALA A 27 7.59 9.80 -11.86
C ALA A 27 8.42 8.53 -11.71
N ALA A 28 9.54 8.59 -10.97
CA ALA A 28 10.39 7.43 -10.72
C ALA A 28 9.70 6.41 -9.83
N PHE A 29 8.99 6.86 -8.79
CA PHE A 29 8.22 6.01 -7.90
C PHE A 29 7.08 5.29 -8.64
N SER A 30 6.35 6.02 -9.47
CA SER A 30 5.29 5.52 -10.34
C SER A 30 5.79 4.47 -11.35
N GLN A 31 6.92 4.72 -12.01
CA GLN A 31 7.56 3.73 -12.90
C GLN A 31 8.04 2.49 -12.15
N ALA A 32 8.64 2.66 -10.96
CA ALA A 32 9.11 1.54 -10.16
C ALA A 32 7.95 0.66 -9.64
N LYS A 33 6.82 1.27 -9.25
CA LYS A 33 5.58 0.52 -8.94
C LYS A 33 5.08 -0.28 -10.13
N THR A 34 5.10 0.31 -11.32
CA THR A 34 4.70 -0.37 -12.57
C THR A 34 5.61 -1.55 -12.87
N ALA A 35 6.92 -1.37 -12.74
CA ALA A 35 7.89 -2.43 -12.96
C ALA A 35 7.71 -3.57 -11.94
N ALA A 36 7.42 -3.23 -10.68
CA ALA A 36 7.16 -4.22 -9.64
C ALA A 36 5.88 -5.04 -9.90
N SER A 37 4.81 -4.40 -10.39
CA SER A 37 3.54 -5.09 -10.69
C SER A 37 3.45 -5.69 -12.10
N ALA A 38 4.46 -5.50 -12.96
CA ALA A 38 4.46 -6.00 -14.34
C ALA A 38 4.36 -7.53 -14.45
N HIS A 39 4.70 -8.25 -13.38
CA HIS A 39 4.64 -9.72 -13.33
C HIS A 39 3.30 -10.26 -12.82
N VAL A 40 2.38 -9.39 -12.40
CA VAL A 40 1.07 -9.81 -11.95
C VAL A 40 0.22 -10.16 -13.17
N THR A 41 -0.10 -11.44 -13.33
CA THR A 41 -0.93 -11.95 -14.45
C THR A 41 -2.43 -11.74 -14.23
N SER A 42 -2.80 -11.30 -13.03
CA SER A 42 -4.16 -11.10 -12.53
C SER A 42 -4.46 -9.59 -12.42
N GLY A 43 -5.68 -9.18 -12.73
CA GLY A 43 -6.16 -7.82 -12.42
C GLY A 43 -6.36 -7.57 -10.92
N THR A 44 -6.22 -8.61 -10.10
CA THR A 44 -6.40 -8.60 -8.66
C THR A 44 -5.14 -9.10 -7.96
N TYR A 45 -4.56 -8.30 -7.08
CA TYR A 45 -3.38 -8.67 -6.28
C TYR A 45 -3.23 -7.75 -5.06
N VAL A 46 -2.47 -8.20 -4.06
CA VAL A 46 -2.06 -7.33 -2.95
C VAL A 46 -0.61 -6.89 -3.07
N ALA A 47 -0.30 -5.70 -2.57
CA ALA A 47 1.05 -5.20 -2.43
C ALA A 47 1.23 -4.41 -1.14
N ALA A 48 2.40 -4.47 -0.53
CA ALA A 48 2.75 -3.64 0.61
C ALA A 48 3.84 -2.63 0.22
N ASN A 49 3.57 -1.35 0.43
CA ASN A 49 4.55 -0.29 0.32
C ASN A 49 5.08 0.01 1.72
N ALA A 50 6.36 -0.25 1.98
CA ALA A 50 6.93 -0.15 3.33
C ALA A 50 8.29 0.53 3.33
N ASN A 51 8.51 1.41 4.30
CA ASN A 51 9.83 1.93 4.62
C ASN A 51 10.46 1.04 5.69
N LEU A 52 11.54 0.33 5.34
CA LEU A 52 12.31 -0.51 6.24
C LEU A 52 13.74 0.00 6.27
N GLU A 53 14.25 0.32 7.46
CA GLU A 53 15.64 0.79 7.65
C GLU A 53 16.00 2.03 6.80
N GLY A 54 15.02 2.91 6.53
CA GLY A 54 15.21 4.10 5.71
C GLY A 54 15.09 3.85 4.20
N HIS A 55 14.89 2.61 3.77
CA HIS A 55 14.71 2.24 2.38
C HIS A 55 13.25 1.96 2.06
N GLN A 56 12.80 2.43 0.90
CA GLN A 56 11.45 2.19 0.42
C GLN A 56 11.39 0.88 -0.35
N TYR A 57 10.48 0.00 0.04
CA TYR A 57 10.24 -1.29 -0.60
C TYR A 57 8.79 -1.44 -1.02
N TYR A 58 8.59 -2.20 -2.08
CA TYR A 58 7.30 -2.62 -2.57
C TYR A 58 7.28 -4.14 -2.69
N PHE A 59 6.47 -4.77 -1.85
CA PHE A 59 6.30 -6.21 -1.80
C PHE A 59 5.05 -6.54 -2.59
N VAL A 60 5.18 -7.20 -3.74
CA VAL A 60 4.04 -7.60 -4.58
C VAL A 60 3.74 -9.06 -4.31
N GLU A 61 2.48 -9.40 -4.09
CA GLU A 61 2.04 -10.79 -3.94
C GLU A 61 2.47 -11.63 -5.15
N ASP A 62 3.19 -12.70 -4.87
CA ASP A 62 3.71 -13.61 -5.87
C ASP A 62 3.80 -15.02 -5.26
N ALA A 63 3.00 -15.94 -5.79
CA ALA A 63 3.01 -17.34 -5.31
C ALA A 63 4.37 -18.03 -5.51
N ALA A 64 5.15 -17.57 -6.50
CA ALA A 64 6.51 -18.02 -6.79
C ALA A 64 7.58 -17.23 -6.01
N GLY A 65 7.18 -16.20 -5.26
CA GLY A 65 8.07 -15.39 -4.43
C GLY A 65 8.85 -16.22 -3.40
N ASP A 66 10.05 -15.76 -3.10
CA ASP A 66 10.99 -16.36 -2.15
C ASP A 66 10.92 -15.73 -0.75
N GLU A 67 10.29 -14.57 -0.62
CA GLU A 67 10.05 -13.89 0.64
C GLU A 67 8.59 -14.04 1.10
N THR A 68 8.37 -13.92 2.41
CA THR A 68 7.04 -13.81 3.00
C THR A 68 6.94 -12.49 3.73
N TYR A 69 6.03 -11.63 3.29
CA TYR A 69 5.71 -10.40 3.99
C TYR A 69 4.55 -10.65 4.95
N THR A 70 4.66 -10.18 6.19
CA THR A 70 3.60 -10.31 7.20
C THR A 70 3.06 -8.93 7.55
N LEU A 71 1.80 -8.71 7.23
CA LEU A 71 1.03 -7.58 7.71
C LEU A 71 0.67 -7.80 9.18
N PRO A 72 0.97 -6.86 10.07
CA PRO A 72 0.55 -6.96 11.46
C PRO A 72 -0.97 -6.85 11.57
N GLY A 73 -1.56 -7.52 12.55
CA GLY A 73 -2.97 -7.29 12.90
C GLY A 73 -3.15 -5.93 13.57
N GLY A 74 -4.34 -5.35 13.47
CA GLY A 74 -4.65 -4.05 14.07
C GLY A 74 -5.77 -3.32 13.34
N ASP A 75 -5.93 -2.04 13.70
CA ASP A 75 -6.88 -1.14 13.04
C ASP A 75 -6.24 -0.49 11.82
N TYR A 76 -6.99 -0.46 10.73
CA TYR A 76 -6.58 0.14 9.47
C TYR A 76 -7.61 1.15 9.02
N ALA A 77 -7.13 2.33 8.62
CA ALA A 77 -7.93 3.27 7.85
C ALA A 77 -7.98 2.82 6.39
N VAL A 78 -9.18 2.67 5.86
CA VAL A 78 -9.47 2.07 4.56
C VAL A 78 -9.97 3.15 3.61
N PHE A 79 -9.35 3.21 2.43
CA PHE A 79 -9.68 4.16 1.39
C PHE A 79 -9.70 3.48 0.03
N THR A 80 -10.71 3.80 -0.78
CA THR A 80 -10.85 3.25 -2.12
C THR A 80 -10.76 4.35 -3.15
N GLY A 81 -10.02 4.12 -4.22
CA GLY A 81 -9.86 5.06 -5.33
C GLY A 81 -9.44 4.37 -6.63
N GLU A 82 -9.18 5.17 -7.64
CA GLU A 82 -8.81 4.68 -8.98
C GLU A 82 -7.36 4.19 -9.02
N SER A 83 -7.13 3.15 -9.81
CA SER A 83 -5.81 2.54 -10.01
C SER A 83 -5.47 2.27 -11.48
N ASP A 84 -6.24 2.81 -12.42
CA ASP A 84 -6.04 2.61 -13.86
C ASP A 84 -4.67 3.07 -14.35
N THR A 85 -4.09 4.05 -13.64
CA THR A 85 -2.71 4.44 -13.85
C THR A 85 -1.94 4.42 -12.53
N PRO A 86 -0.62 4.18 -12.57
CA PRO A 86 0.24 4.27 -11.39
C PRO A 86 0.16 5.64 -10.68
N GLN A 87 -0.09 6.72 -11.44
CA GLN A 87 -0.29 8.06 -10.89
C GLN A 87 -1.59 8.17 -10.09
N LEU A 88 -2.68 7.58 -10.58
CA LEU A 88 -3.97 7.54 -9.85
C LEU A 88 -3.85 6.71 -8.58
N ALA A 89 -3.19 5.55 -8.65
CA ALA A 89 -2.91 4.72 -7.49
C ALA A 89 -2.08 5.48 -6.43
N TYR A 90 -1.02 6.17 -6.85
CA TYR A 90 -0.21 7.01 -5.97
C TYR A 90 -1.03 8.14 -5.31
N ASN A 91 -1.82 8.86 -6.11
CA ASN A 91 -2.66 9.95 -5.61
C ASN A 91 -3.70 9.46 -4.61
N THR A 92 -4.29 8.28 -4.85
CA THR A 92 -5.20 7.60 -3.92
C THR A 92 -4.53 7.38 -2.56
N VAL A 93 -3.31 6.82 -2.53
CA VAL A 93 -2.56 6.60 -1.28
C VAL A 93 -2.19 7.93 -0.61
N ALA A 94 -1.72 8.92 -1.37
CA ALA A 94 -1.36 10.23 -0.83
C ALA A 94 -2.56 10.96 -0.20
N HIS A 95 -3.73 10.93 -0.85
CA HIS A 95 -4.95 11.50 -0.30
C HIS A 95 -5.42 10.77 0.95
N ALA A 96 -5.25 9.46 1.03
CA ALA A 96 -5.57 8.68 2.23
C ALA A 96 -4.74 9.14 3.43
N TYR A 97 -3.41 9.25 3.29
CA TYR A 97 -2.53 9.80 4.33
C TYR A 97 -2.91 11.25 4.72
N GLY A 98 -3.18 12.10 3.74
CA GLY A 98 -3.62 13.47 3.98
C GLY A 98 -4.96 13.56 4.73
N THR A 99 -5.87 12.61 4.49
CA THR A 99 -7.16 12.54 5.19
C THR A 99 -6.97 12.15 6.66
N ILE A 100 -6.17 11.11 6.95
CA ILE A 100 -5.88 10.69 8.33
C ILE A 100 -5.23 11.83 9.12
N ALA A 101 -4.29 12.55 8.50
CA ALA A 101 -3.60 13.67 9.14
C ALA A 101 -4.54 14.83 9.54
N GLN A 102 -5.76 14.89 8.99
CA GLN A 102 -6.78 15.91 9.27
C GLN A 102 -7.95 15.42 10.13
N ASP A 103 -8.06 14.11 10.37
CA ASP A 103 -9.22 13.48 11.02
C ASP A 103 -9.32 13.85 12.51
N GLY A 104 -8.19 13.85 13.23
CA GLY A 104 -8.11 14.22 14.64
C GLY A 104 -8.40 13.10 15.65
N ASP A 105 -9.11 12.03 15.25
CA ASP A 105 -9.40 10.88 16.12
C ASP A 105 -8.40 9.73 15.93
N TRP A 106 -7.65 9.73 14.82
CA TRP A 106 -6.72 8.67 14.43
C TRP A 106 -5.35 9.20 14.01
N ASN A 107 -4.30 8.48 14.44
CA ASN A 107 -2.92 8.69 14.01
C ASN A 107 -2.44 7.52 13.14
N VAL A 108 -1.60 7.80 12.15
CA VAL A 108 -0.90 6.77 11.38
C VAL A 108 0.02 5.97 12.30
N ALA A 109 -0.09 4.65 12.26
CA ALA A 109 0.62 3.71 13.12
C ALA A 109 1.51 2.78 12.30
N GLY A 110 2.65 3.29 11.84
CA GLY A 110 3.65 2.50 11.11
C GLY A 110 4.15 3.21 9.87
N ASN A 111 5.13 2.60 9.21
CA ASN A 111 5.78 3.14 8.03
C ASN A 111 5.46 2.32 6.76
N PHE A 112 4.23 1.78 6.69
CA PHE A 112 3.78 1.01 5.55
C PHE A 112 2.30 1.26 5.25
N ASN A 113 1.88 0.89 4.05
CA ASN A 113 0.49 0.73 3.67
C ASN A 113 0.32 -0.56 2.85
N LEU A 114 -0.85 -1.17 2.96
CA LEU A 114 -1.28 -2.26 2.09
C LEU A 114 -2.12 -1.68 0.95
N GLU A 115 -1.98 -2.25 -0.22
CA GLU A 115 -2.66 -1.88 -1.45
C GLU A 115 -3.29 -3.16 -2.02
N SER A 116 -4.61 -3.22 -2.05
CA SER A 116 -5.34 -4.27 -2.77
C SER A 116 -5.81 -3.69 -4.09
N TYR A 117 -5.37 -4.28 -5.19
CA TYR A 117 -5.80 -3.92 -6.51
C TYR A 117 -6.87 -4.89 -6.95
N ASP A 118 -7.95 -4.39 -7.55
CA ASP A 118 -9.02 -5.19 -8.12
C ASP A 118 -9.62 -4.46 -9.33
N HIS A 119 -9.33 -4.93 -10.55
CA HIS A 119 -9.93 -4.46 -11.81
C HIS A 119 -10.03 -2.92 -11.96
N GLY A 120 -8.91 -2.20 -11.81
CA GLY A 120 -8.85 -0.74 -11.99
C GLY A 120 -9.19 0.08 -10.73
N GLN A 121 -9.51 -0.60 -9.63
CA GLN A 121 -9.70 -0.02 -8.32
C GLN A 121 -8.55 -0.39 -7.38
N LEU A 122 -8.11 0.57 -6.57
CA LEU A 122 -7.20 0.39 -5.45
C LEU A 122 -7.96 0.59 -4.14
N THR A 123 -7.81 -0.35 -3.21
CA THR A 123 -8.09 -0.16 -1.79
C THR A 123 -6.78 -0.04 -1.01
N ALA A 124 -6.54 1.12 -0.42
CA ALA A 124 -5.42 1.36 0.48
C ALA A 124 -5.84 1.11 1.93
N TYR A 125 -5.03 0.35 2.65
CA TYR A 125 -5.16 0.13 4.09
C TYR A 125 -3.93 0.72 4.77
N ILE A 126 -4.14 1.75 5.57
CA ILE A 126 -3.08 2.44 6.32
C ILE A 126 -3.25 2.07 7.79
N PRO A 127 -2.25 1.49 8.45
CA PRO A 127 -2.36 1.15 9.86
C PRO A 127 -2.55 2.42 10.70
N VAL A 128 -3.46 2.37 11.66
CA VAL A 128 -3.79 3.51 12.52
C VAL A 128 -3.95 3.08 13.98
N THR A 129 -3.80 4.05 14.87
CA THR A 129 -4.14 3.94 16.29
C THR A 129 -4.96 5.15 16.69
N LYS A 130 -5.79 5.03 17.73
CA LYS A 130 -6.49 6.18 18.30
C LYS A 130 -5.50 7.27 18.72
N ALA A 131 -5.89 8.52 18.50
CA ALA A 131 -5.13 9.70 18.88
C ALA A 131 -5.04 9.91 20.40
#